data_AF-A0AAW2JMH7-F1
#
_entry.id   AF-A0AAW2JMH7-F1
#
_cell.length_a   1.000
_cell.length_b   1.000
_cell.length_c   1.000
_cell.angle_alpha   90.00
_cell.angle_beta   90.00
_cell.angle_gamma   90.00
#
_symmetry.space_group_name_H-M   'P 1'
#
loop_
_entity.id
_entity.type
_entity.pdbx_description
1 polymer ?
#
loop_
_entity_poly.entity_id
_entity_poly.type
_entity_poly.pdbx_seq_one_letter_code
_entity_poly.pdbx_strand_id
1 'polypeptide(L)'
;ANGQVEVTNRILVQGIKKRLDKAGGTWVEELTSVLYSYRTTPRCPTGENPFTLVYGTEAIIPAEFGMPSYRILHLMKSTIPNY
;
A
#
# COMPACT_ATOMS: atom_id res chain seq x y z
N ALA A 1 -24.76 -4.78 -7.64
CA ALA A 1 -24.11 -4.01 -6.56
C ALA A 1 -22.60 -3.99 -6.81
N ASN A 2 -22.10 -2.99 -7.54
CA ASN A 2 -20.66 -2.75 -7.75
C ASN A 2 -20.33 -1.28 -8.04
N GLY A 3 -21.35 -0.40 -8.13
CA GLY A 3 -21.18 0.99 -8.56
C GLY A 3 -20.27 1.81 -7.66
N GLN A 4 -20.29 1.59 -6.33
CA GLN A 4 -19.35 2.27 -5.43
C GLN A 4 -17.90 1.87 -5.70
N VAL A 5 -17.64 0.58 -5.90
CA VAL A 5 -16.31 0.04 -6.22
C VAL A 5 -15.83 0.56 -7.57
N GLU A 6 -16.71 0.61 -8.57
CA GLU A 6 -16.39 1.15 -9.90
C GLU A 6 -16.05 2.64 -9.87
N VAL A 7 -16.82 3.44 -9.12
CA VAL A 7 -16.55 4.88 -8.95
C VAL A 7 -15.22 5.10 -8.24
N THR A 8 -14.96 4.37 -7.15
CA THR A 8 -13.66 4.43 -6.47
C THR A 8 -12.53 4.03 -7.42
N ASN A 9 -12.62 2.90 -8.11
CA ASN A 9 -11.59 2.44 -9.04
C ASN A 9 -11.31 3.47 -10.16
N ARG A 10 -12.34 4.13 -10.69
CA ARG A 10 -12.17 5.18 -11.71
C ARG A 10 -11.38 6.38 -11.18
N ILE A 11 -11.72 6.88 -10.00
CA ILE A 11 -11.01 8.01 -9.37
C ILE A 11 -9.54 7.65 -9.15
N LEU A 12 -9.27 6.40 -8.76
CA LEU A 12 -7.92 5.92 -8.51
C LEU A 12 -7.09 5.82 -9.77
N VAL A 13 -7.63 5.18 -10.82
CA VAL A 13 -6.94 5.09 -12.11
C VAL A 13 -6.66 6.48 -12.67
N GLN A 14 -7.57 7.45 -12.51
CA GLN A 14 -7.33 8.83 -12.91
C GLN A 14 -6.20 9.49 -12.11
N GLY A 15 -6.17 9.31 -10.79
CA GLY A 15 -5.10 9.86 -9.93
C GLY A 15 -3.72 9.28 -10.25
N ILE A 16 -3.65 7.96 -10.50
CA ILE A 16 -2.41 7.28 -10.90
C ILE A 16 -1.93 7.79 -12.25
N LYS A 17 -2.81 7.80 -13.26
CA LYS A 17 -2.48 8.31 -14.61
C LYS A 17 -1.91 9.72 -14.56
N LYS A 18 -2.58 10.64 -13.85
CA LYS A 18 -2.12 12.04 -13.70
C LYS A 18 -0.71 12.15 -13.11
N ARG A 19 -0.32 11.28 -12.18
CA ARG A 19 1.03 11.28 -11.59
C ARG A 19 2.06 10.69 -12.56
N LEU A 20 1.71 9.61 -13.26
CA LEU A 20 2.58 8.99 -14.26
C LEU A 20 2.84 9.92 -15.45
N ASP A 21 1.79 10.58 -15.95
CA ASP A 21 1.90 11.56 -17.05
C ASP A 21 2.85 12.70 -16.67
N LYS A 22 2.87 13.09 -15.38
CA LYS A 22 3.78 14.11 -14.86
C LYS A 22 5.21 13.62 -14.71
N ALA A 23 5.42 12.32 -14.44
CA ALA A 23 6.75 11.73 -14.29
C ALA A 23 7.49 11.56 -15.64
N GLY A 24 6.77 11.45 -16.75
CA GLY A 24 7.36 11.36 -18.08
C GLY A 24 8.29 10.14 -18.19
N GLY A 25 9.58 10.35 -18.51
CA GLY A 25 10.55 9.28 -18.72
C GLY A 25 10.87 8.41 -17.49
N THR A 26 10.56 8.88 -16.28
CA THR A 26 10.79 8.15 -15.02
C THR A 26 9.54 7.46 -14.48
N TRP A 27 8.50 7.31 -15.32
CA TRP A 27 7.22 6.74 -14.91
C TRP A 27 7.33 5.34 -14.28
N VAL A 28 8.34 4.54 -14.63
CA VAL A 28 8.55 3.20 -14.07
C VAL A 28 8.88 3.26 -12.57
N GLU A 29 9.76 4.18 -12.20
CA GLU A 29 10.16 4.41 -10.80
C GLU A 29 9.00 5.04 -10.02
N GLU A 30 8.33 6.02 -10.62
CA GLU A 30 7.18 6.70 -10.01
C GLU A 30 5.97 5.75 -9.84
N LEU A 31 5.74 4.84 -10.78
CA LEU A 31 4.65 3.86 -10.71
C LEU A 31 4.75 3.03 -9.44
N THR A 32 5.95 2.57 -9.10
CA THR A 32 6.17 1.76 -7.90
C THR A 32 5.85 2.58 -6.64
N SER A 33 6.31 3.83 -6.58
CA SER A 33 6.03 4.77 -5.47
C SER A 33 4.53 5.08 -5.32
N VAL A 34 3.85 5.36 -6.43
CA VAL A 34 2.42 5.67 -6.47
C VAL A 34 1.58 4.46 -6.04
N LEU A 35 1.90 3.26 -6.53
CA LEU A 35 1.20 2.03 -6.11
C LEU A 35 1.43 1.72 -4.64
N TYR A 36 2.66 1.94 -4.15
CA TYR A 36 3.00 1.71 -2.76
C TYR A 36 2.22 2.66 -1.83
N SER A 37 2.31 3.97 -2.07
CA SER A 37 1.55 4.97 -1.28
C SER A 37 0.05 4.72 -1.33
N TYR A 38 -0.50 4.32 -2.48
CA TYR A 38 -1.90 3.96 -2.63
C TYR A 38 -2.31 2.80 -1.71
N ARG A 39 -1.46 1.77 -1.58
CA ARG A 39 -1.74 0.58 -0.77
C ARG A 39 -1.60 0.83 0.73
N THR A 40 -0.68 1.71 1.13
CA THR A 40 -0.32 1.91 2.55
C THR A 40 -0.99 3.13 3.20
N THR A 41 -1.52 4.08 2.42
CA THR A 41 -2.16 5.28 2.98
C THR A 41 -3.61 4.99 3.44
N PRO A 42 -3.97 5.29 4.70
CA PRO A 42 -5.33 5.22 5.19
C PRO A 42 -6.32 6.05 4.36
N ARG A 43 -7.52 5.52 4.11
CA ARG A 43 -8.57 6.18 3.35
C ARG A 43 -9.57 6.84 4.30
N CYS A 44 -9.87 8.12 4.09
CA CYS A 44 -10.81 8.87 4.93
C CYS A 44 -12.17 8.18 5.20
N PRO A 45 -12.80 7.47 4.24
CA PRO A 45 -14.09 6.82 4.48
C PRO A 45 -14.03 5.60 5.42
N THR A 46 -12.91 4.89 5.46
CA THR A 46 -12.78 3.61 6.18
C THR A 46 -11.80 3.68 7.35
N GLY A 47 -10.93 4.69 7.40
CA GLY A 47 -9.79 4.74 8.33
C GLY A 47 -8.70 3.72 8.03
N GLU A 48 -9.00 2.70 7.22
CA GLU A 48 -8.09 1.65 6.81
C GLU A 48 -7.45 1.91 5.44
N ASN A 49 -6.27 1.34 5.21
CA ASN A 49 -5.62 1.34 3.90
C ASN A 49 -6.00 0.07 3.10
N PRO A 50 -5.91 0.10 1.76
CA PRO A 50 -6.26 -1.05 0.92
C PRO A 50 -5.49 -2.33 1.21
N PHE A 51 -4.24 -2.23 1.70
CA PHE A 51 -3.46 -3.41 2.08
C PHE A 51 -4.09 -4.12 3.27
N THR A 52 -4.45 -3.38 4.32
CA THR A 52 -5.14 -3.91 5.50
C THR A 52 -6.48 -4.57 5.13
N LEU A 53 -7.24 -3.99 4.21
CA LEU A 53 -8.51 -4.56 3.77
C LEU A 53 -8.35 -5.91 3.04
N VAL A 54 -7.25 -6.12 2.32
CA VAL A 54 -7.01 -7.36 1.55
C VAL A 54 -6.37 -8.44 2.40
N TYR A 55 -5.40 -8.07 3.25
CA TYR A 55 -4.57 -9.03 3.98
C TYR A 55 -4.92 -9.11 5.46
N GLY A 56 -5.79 -8.25 5.97
CA GLY A 56 -6.19 -8.20 7.38
C GLY A 56 -5.11 -7.66 8.32
N THR A 57 -3.98 -7.19 7.80
CA THR A 57 -2.83 -6.72 8.58
C THR A 57 -2.26 -5.44 7.99
N GLU A 58 -1.67 -4.60 8.83
CA GLU A 58 -0.97 -3.39 8.39
C GLU A 58 0.24 -3.70 7.50
N ALA A 59 0.47 -2.89 6.47
CA ALA A 59 1.62 -3.03 5.59
C ALA A 59 2.96 -2.88 6.35
N ILE A 60 3.95 -3.70 5.98
CA ILE A 60 5.32 -3.59 6.48
C ILE A 60 6.14 -2.75 5.52
N ILE A 61 6.72 -1.64 6.02
CA ILE A 61 7.53 -0.77 5.17
C ILE A 61 8.93 -1.37 4.97
N PRO A 62 9.54 -1.23 3.77
CA PRO A 62 10.88 -1.77 3.50
C PRO A 62 11.95 -1.33 4.51
N ALA A 63 11.82 -0.12 5.07
CA ALA A 63 12.72 0.38 6.11
C ALA A 63 12.72 -0.48 7.39
N GLU A 64 11.57 -1.06 7.75
CA GLU A 64 11.47 -1.98 8.89
C GLU A 64 12.13 -3.33 8.63
N PHE A 65 12.32 -3.71 7.35
CA PHE A 65 13.02 -4.93 6.96
C PHE A 65 14.54 -4.74 6.95
N GLY A 66 15.01 -3.56 6.53
CA GLY A 66 16.44 -3.20 6.55
C GLY A 66 17.00 -2.96 7.95
N MET A 67 16.15 -2.55 8.89
CA MET A 67 16.45 -2.48 10.32
C MET A 67 15.26 -3.09 11.07
N PRO A 68 15.38 -4.33 11.60
CA PRO A 68 14.26 -5.06 12.19
C PRO A 68 13.58 -4.23 13.26
N SER A 69 12.39 -3.71 12.93
CA SER A 69 11.58 -2.96 13.89
C SER A 69 11.04 -3.92 14.95
N TYR A 70 10.67 -3.39 16.12
CA TYR A 70 10.02 -4.19 17.16
C TYR A 70 8.79 -4.94 16.62
N ARG A 71 8.07 -4.33 15.67
CA ARG A 71 6.91 -4.92 15.00
C ARG A 71 7.30 -6.14 14.16
N ILE A 72 8.34 -6.05 13.33
CA ILE A 72 8.82 -7.21 12.55
C ILE A 72 9.35 -8.30 13.49
N LEU A 73 10.13 -7.94 14.51
CA LEU A 73 10.66 -8.92 15.46
C LEU A 73 9.54 -9.67 16.18
N HIS A 74 8.46 -8.97 16.55
CA HIS A 74 7.29 -9.59 17.15
C HIS A 74 6.56 -10.52 16.18
N LEU A 75 6.30 -10.07 14.94
CA LEU A 75 5.67 -10.89 13.89
C LEU A 75 6.51 -12.11 13.53
N MET A 76 7.84 -11.98 13.47
CA MET A 76 8.77 -13.09 13.21
C MET A 76 8.73 -14.12 14.34
N LYS A 77 8.72 -13.68 15.61
CA LYS A 77 8.59 -14.57 16.77
C LYS A 77 7.24 -15.29 16.83
N SER A 78 6.15 -14.65 16.39
CA SER A 78 4.82 -15.28 16.37
C SER A 78 4.62 -16.22 15.18
N THR A 79 5.35 -16.01 14.08
CA THR A 79 5.17 -16.74 12.80
C THR A 79 6.19 -17.85 12.60
N ILE A 80 7.39 -17.72 13.19
CA ILE A 80 8.47 -18.70 13.15
C ILE A 80 8.69 -19.20 14.58
N PRO A 81 8.11 -20.35 14.97
CA PRO A 81 8.03 -20.74 16.37
C PRO A 81 9.35 -21.17 17.03
N ASN A 82 10.50 -21.12 16.37
CA ASN A 82 11.77 -21.67 16.91
C ASN A 82 13.04 -20.89 16.50
N TYR A 83 13.07 -19.59 16.78
CA TYR A 83 14.32 -18.83 17.06
C TYR A 83 14.11 -17.88 18.23
#